data_AF-A0A955AEY9-F1
#
_entry.id   AF-A0A955AEY9-F1
#
_cell.length_a   1.000
_cell.length_b   1.000
_cell.length_c   1.000
_cell.angle_alpha   90.00
_cell.angle_beta   90.00
_cell.angle_gamma   90.00
#
_symmetry.space_group_name_H-M   'P 1'
#
loop_
_entity.id
_entity.type
_entity.pdbx_description
1 polymer ?
#
loop_
_entity_poly.entity_id
_entity_poly.type
_entity_poly.pdbx_seq_one_letter_code
_entity_poly.pdbx_strand_id
1 'polypeptide(L)'
;MERYSVEVPNPDYWQRQINCQEACPVHTDARGYVRAIAEGRFEDAYFIARGPNPLASICGRVCGAPCEAACRRKELDQAVSIRALKRFVMDRFPTASG
;
A
#
# COMPACT_ATOMS: atom_id res chain seq x y z
N MET A 1 -17.66 -37.38 -9.03
CA MET A 1 -17.53 -36.13 -9.80
C MET A 1 -17.82 -35.00 -8.84
N GLU A 2 -16.76 -34.41 -8.29
CA GLU A 2 -16.86 -33.35 -7.29
C GLU A 2 -17.29 -32.06 -8.00
N ARG A 3 -18.35 -31.41 -7.50
CA ARG A 3 -18.81 -30.14 -8.06
C ARG A 3 -17.82 -29.07 -7.62
N TYR A 4 -17.04 -28.54 -8.54
CA TYR A 4 -16.25 -27.34 -8.27
C TYR A 4 -17.22 -26.19 -7.95
N SER A 5 -17.06 -25.60 -6.77
CA SER A 5 -17.72 -24.35 -6.42
C SER A 5 -17.07 -23.24 -7.23
N VAL A 6 -17.76 -22.79 -8.27
CA VAL A 6 -17.32 -21.64 -9.09
C VAL A 6 -18.13 -20.43 -8.62
N GLU A 7 -17.48 -19.52 -7.90
CA GLU A 7 -18.01 -18.20 -7.63
C GLU A 7 -17.58 -17.24 -8.75
N VAL A 8 -18.52 -16.45 -9.27
CA VAL A 8 -18.21 -15.40 -10.24
C VAL A 8 -17.54 -14.24 -9.48
N PRO A 9 -16.32 -13.82 -9.86
CA PRO A 9 -15.64 -12.69 -9.24
C PRO A 9 -16.47 -11.41 -9.26
N ASN A 10 -16.66 -10.79 -8.09
CA ASN A 10 -17.20 -9.44 -7.95
C ASN A 10 -16.05 -8.42 -7.72
N PRO A 11 -16.30 -7.10 -7.67
CA PRO A 11 -15.24 -6.12 -7.44
C PRO A 11 -14.42 -6.35 -6.16
N ASP A 12 -15.06 -6.79 -5.08
CA ASP A 12 -14.39 -7.08 -3.81
C ASP A 12 -13.42 -8.25 -3.94
N TYR A 13 -13.75 -9.27 -4.75
CA TYR A 13 -12.84 -10.36 -5.07
C TYR A 13 -11.53 -9.81 -5.65
N TRP A 14 -11.61 -8.90 -6.62
CA TRP A 14 -10.42 -8.33 -7.25
C TRP A 14 -9.62 -7.46 -6.29
N GLN A 15 -10.28 -6.73 -5.41
CA GLN A 15 -9.61 -5.93 -4.40
C GLN A 15 -8.84 -6.80 -3.41
N ARG A 16 -9.43 -7.95 -3.01
CA ARG A 16 -8.78 -8.95 -2.15
C ARG A 16 -7.53 -9.58 -2.77
N GLN A 17 -7.39 -9.52 -4.10
CA GLN A 17 -6.18 -9.95 -4.80
C GLN A 17 -5.05 -8.91 -4.75
N ILE A 18 -5.19 -7.81 -4.02
CA ILE A 18 -4.12 -6.84 -3.83
C ILE A 18 -3.47 -7.13 -2.48
N ASN A 19 -2.62 -8.15 -2.43
CA ASN A 19 -2.07 -8.70 -1.18
C ASN A 19 -1.47 -7.63 -0.25
N CYS A 20 -0.76 -6.63 -0.78
CA CYS A 20 -0.16 -5.57 0.04
C CYS A 20 -1.19 -4.59 0.64
N GLN A 21 -2.31 -4.37 -0.04
CA GLN A 21 -3.39 -3.51 0.43
C GLN A 21 -4.27 -4.27 1.43
N GLU A 22 -4.60 -5.52 1.15
CA GLU A 22 -5.36 -6.39 2.08
C GLU A 22 -4.62 -6.68 3.37
N ALA A 23 -3.29 -6.88 3.31
CA ALA A 23 -2.50 -7.08 4.52
C ALA A 23 -2.37 -5.81 5.37
N CYS A 24 -2.71 -4.63 4.83
CA CYS A 24 -2.67 -3.39 5.58
C CYS A 24 -3.93 -3.25 6.44
N PRO A 25 -3.84 -3.09 7.78
CA PRO A 25 -5.02 -2.99 8.65
C PRO A 25 -5.97 -1.82 8.33
N VAL A 26 -5.47 -0.83 7.58
CA VAL A 26 -6.23 0.36 7.16
C VAL A 26 -6.38 0.44 5.64
N HIS A 27 -6.14 -0.67 4.93
CA HIS A 27 -6.30 -0.80 3.47
C HIS A 27 -5.66 0.33 2.64
N THR A 28 -4.50 0.85 3.07
CA THR A 28 -3.76 1.87 2.31
C THR A 28 -3.35 1.32 0.94
N ASP A 29 -3.64 2.05 -0.14
CA ASP A 29 -3.19 1.68 -1.48
C ASP A 29 -1.68 1.92 -1.65
N ALA A 30 -0.89 0.90 -1.31
CA ALA A 30 0.55 0.90 -1.49
C ALA A 30 0.97 1.06 -2.96
N ARG A 31 0.23 0.48 -3.90
CA ARG A 31 0.58 0.53 -5.32
C ARG A 31 0.42 1.95 -5.85
N GLY A 32 -0.66 2.61 -5.46
CA GLY A 32 -0.98 3.98 -5.87
C GLY A 32 0.13 4.96 -5.50
N TYR A 33 0.51 5.05 -4.23
CA TYR A 33 1.56 6.00 -3.85
C TYR A 33 2.95 5.58 -4.32
N VAL A 34 3.27 4.28 -4.43
CA VAL A 34 4.55 3.83 -5.01
C VAL A 34 4.66 4.21 -6.48
N ARG A 35 3.58 4.05 -7.24
CA ARG A 35 3.52 4.48 -8.65
C ARG A 35 3.64 5.99 -8.78
N ALA A 36 2.92 6.75 -7.96
CA ALA A 36 3.02 8.20 -7.95
C ALA A 36 4.44 8.69 -7.59
N ILE A 37 5.14 8.03 -6.65
CA ILE A 37 6.56 8.28 -6.38
C ILE A 37 7.43 8.03 -7.62
N ALA A 38 7.24 6.89 -8.31
CA ALA A 38 8.00 6.55 -9.51
C ALA A 38 7.76 7.55 -10.67
N GLU A 39 6.55 8.12 -10.74
CA GLU A 39 6.17 9.13 -11.74
C GLU A 39 6.52 10.57 -11.29
N GLY A 40 7.17 10.77 -10.13
CA GLY A 40 7.52 12.09 -9.60
C GLY A 40 6.34 12.91 -9.04
N ARG A 41 5.14 12.33 -8.97
CA ARG A 41 3.93 12.95 -8.40
C ARG A 41 3.89 12.78 -6.88
N PHE A 42 4.80 13.46 -6.18
CA PHE A 42 4.98 13.27 -4.74
C PHE A 42 3.78 13.74 -3.90
N GLU A 43 3.08 14.79 -4.35
CA GLU A 43 1.89 15.30 -3.65
C GLU A 43 0.73 14.29 -3.73
N ASP A 44 0.47 13.71 -4.91
CA ASP A 44 -0.49 12.62 -5.07
C ASP A 44 -0.11 11.43 -4.18
N ALA A 45 1.16 11.05 -4.18
CA ALA A 45 1.65 9.96 -3.34
C ALA A 45 1.39 10.24 -1.85
N TYR A 46 1.58 11.49 -1.41
CA TYR A 46 1.28 11.92 -0.06
C TYR A 46 -0.21 11.75 0.26
N PHE A 47 -1.10 12.26 -0.61
CA PHE A 47 -2.55 12.16 -0.43
C PHE A 47 -3.05 10.71 -0.44
N ILE A 48 -2.55 9.88 -1.37
CA ILE A 48 -2.91 8.45 -1.43
C ILE A 48 -2.49 7.72 -0.15
N ALA A 49 -1.25 7.95 0.32
CA ALA A 49 -0.73 7.26 1.50
C ALA A 49 -1.44 7.66 2.81
N ARG A 50 -1.87 8.92 2.93
CA ARG A 50 -2.58 9.43 4.11
C ARG A 50 -4.10 9.29 4.04
N GLY A 51 -4.68 9.07 2.85
CA GLY A 51 -6.12 9.06 2.63
C GLY A 51 -6.91 8.25 3.66
N PRO A 52 -6.61 6.95 3.83
CA PRO A 52 -7.26 6.13 4.86
C PRO A 52 -6.51 6.12 6.20
N ASN A 53 -5.39 6.83 6.33
CA ASN A 53 -4.49 6.73 7.48
C ASN A 53 -4.00 8.11 7.96
N PRO A 54 -4.63 8.71 8.98
CA PRO A 54 -4.19 10.00 9.53
C PRO A 54 -2.82 9.94 10.21
N LEU A 55 -2.33 8.74 10.53
CA LEU A 55 -1.04 8.49 11.17
C LEU A 55 0.02 7.99 10.18
N ALA A 56 -0.15 8.26 8.87
CA ALA A 56 0.75 7.76 7.83
C ALA A 56 2.24 8.10 8.06
N SER A 57 2.54 9.29 8.60
CA SER A 57 3.90 9.71 8.97
C SER A 57 4.51 8.82 10.06
N ILE A 58 3.74 8.50 11.10
CA ILE A 58 4.15 7.59 12.18
C ILE A 58 4.28 6.16 11.63
N CYS A 59 3.30 5.69 10.87
CA CYS A 59 3.33 4.35 10.26
C CYS A 59 4.53 4.17 9.31
N GLY A 60 4.99 5.23 8.63
CA GLY A 60 6.23 5.17 7.83
C GLY A 60 7.48 4.85 8.66
N ARG A 61 7.45 5.04 9.98
CA ARG A 61 8.58 4.82 10.90
C ARG A 61 8.47 3.54 11.71
N VAL A 62 7.27 3.26 12.25
CA VAL A 62 7.09 2.22 13.27
C VAL A 62 6.25 1.03 12.84
N CYS A 63 5.58 1.10 11.68
CA CYS A 63 4.71 0.00 11.22
C CYS A 63 5.51 -1.31 11.09
N GLY A 64 4.91 -2.45 11.46
CA GLY A 64 5.48 -3.79 11.25
C GLY A 64 5.54 -4.25 9.78
N ALA A 65 5.13 -3.39 8.84
CA ALA A 65 5.16 -3.60 7.40
C ALA A 65 4.51 -4.93 6.91
N PRO A 66 3.27 -5.26 7.34
CA PRO A 66 2.58 -6.47 6.84
C PRO A 66 2.36 -6.44 5.32
N CYS A 67 2.27 -5.25 4.73
CA CYS A 67 2.21 -5.05 3.29
C CYS A 67 3.47 -5.52 2.55
N GLU A 68 4.66 -5.41 3.16
CA GLU A 68 5.92 -5.91 2.59
C GLU A 68 5.98 -7.45 2.71
N ALA A 69 5.57 -7.98 3.87
CA ALA A 69 5.47 -9.42 4.09
C ALA A 69 4.51 -10.10 3.09
N ALA A 70 3.42 -9.43 2.70
CA ALA A 70 2.45 -9.92 1.71
C ALA A 70 2.78 -9.56 0.25
N CYS A 71 3.86 -8.81 0.00
CA CYS A 71 4.19 -8.29 -1.33
C CYS A 71 4.52 -9.43 -2.31
N ARG A 72 3.77 -9.53 -3.42
CA ARG A 72 4.00 -10.56 -4.47
C ARG A 72 5.37 -10.48 -5.13
N ARG A 73 6.00 -9.29 -5.17
CA ARG A 73 7.32 -9.11 -5.80
C ARG A 73 8.41 -9.96 -5.15
N LYS A 74 8.25 -10.34 -3.87
CA LYS A 74 9.15 -11.26 -3.15
C LYS A 74 9.26 -12.65 -3.78
N GLU A 75 8.27 -13.04 -4.60
CA GLU A 75 8.29 -14.32 -5.34
C GLU A 75 9.22 -14.27 -6.56
N LEU A 76 9.59 -13.07 -7.02
CA LEU A 76 10.52 -12.87 -8.13
C LEU A 76 11.92 -12.47 -7.62
N ASP A 77 12.00 -11.47 -6.75
CA ASP A 77 13.25 -11.02 -6.14
C ASP A 77 13.08 -10.62 -4.66
N GLN A 78 12.65 -9.40 -4.38
CA GLN A 78 12.52 -8.86 -3.03
C GLN A 78 11.23 -8.05 -2.90
N ALA A 79 10.69 -7.99 -1.69
CA ALA A 79 9.56 -7.13 -1.43
C ALA A 79 9.92 -5.66 -1.72
N VAL A 80 8.94 -4.91 -2.22
CA VAL A 80 9.08 -3.46 -2.34
C VAL A 80 9.19 -2.88 -0.92
N SER A 81 10.11 -1.94 -0.70
CA SER A 81 10.28 -1.24 0.59
C SER A 81 9.16 -0.22 0.83
N ILE A 82 7.91 -0.70 0.91
CA ILE A 82 6.67 0.07 1.01
C ILE A 82 6.69 1.03 2.21
N ARG A 83 7.15 0.60 3.38
CA ARG A 83 7.26 1.44 4.59
C ARG A 83 8.28 2.56 4.40
N ALA A 84 9.42 2.26 3.79
CA ALA A 84 10.45 3.26 3.52
C ALA A 84 9.97 4.30 2.51
N LEU A 85 9.27 3.88 1.44
CA LEU A 85 8.66 4.78 0.46
C LEU A 85 7.55 5.64 1.07
N LYS A 86 6.73 5.06 1.96
CA LYS A 86 5.75 5.82 2.74
C LYS A 86 6.42 6.89 3.60
N ARG A 87 7.50 6.55 4.31
CA ARG A 87 8.28 7.55 5.08
C ARG A 87 8.83 8.65 4.18
N PHE A 88 9.48 8.27 3.08
CA PHE A 88 10.06 9.21 2.13
C PHE A 88 9.06 10.29 1.69
N VAL A 89 7.85 9.88 1.29
CA VAL A 89 6.84 10.85 0.86
C VAL A 89 6.25 11.66 2.03
N MET A 90 6.05 11.05 3.20
CA MET A 90 5.56 11.77 4.39
C MET A 90 6.55 12.83 4.88
N ASP A 91 7.85 12.56 4.78
CA ASP A 91 8.91 13.47 5.21
C ASP A 91 9.04 14.70 4.28
N ARG A 92 8.53 14.59 3.04
CA ARG A 92 8.52 15.69 2.07
C ARG A 92 7.37 16.69 2.28
N PHE A 93 6.31 16.26 2.96
CA PHE A 93 5.14 17.09 3.30
C PHE A 93 4.85 17.01 4.81
N PRO A 94 5.78 17.48 5.66
CA PRO A 94 5.55 17.51 7.10
C PRO A 94 4.28 18.32 7.38
N THR A 95 3.45 17.85 8.31
CA THR A 95 2.13 18.41 8.66
C THR A 95 2.20 19.79 9.34
N ALA A 96 3.17 20.63 8.99
CA ALA A 96 3.37 21.98 9.47
C ALA A 96 3.99 22.84 8.35
N SER A 97 3.21 23.16 7.32
CA SER A 97 3.50 24.27 6.39
C SER A 97 2.17 24.79 5.82
N GLY A 98 1.42 25.43 6.70
CA GLY A 98 0.53 26.52 6.33
C GLY A 98 1.21 27.84 6.71
#